data_AF-A0A8J5H3B1-F1
#
_entry.id   AF-A0A8J5H3B1-F1
#
_cell.length_a   1.000
_cell.length_b   1.000
_cell.length_c   1.000
_cell.angle_alpha   90.00
_cell.angle_beta   90.00
_cell.angle_gamma   90.00
#
_symmetry.space_group_name_H-M   'P 1'
#
loop_
_entity.id
_entity.type
_entity.pdbx_description
1 polymer ?
#
loop_
_entity_poly.entity_id
_entity_poly.type
_entity_poly.pdbx_seq_one_letter_code
_entity_poly.pdbx_strand_id
1 'polypeptide(L)' 'MKKISVAAARLEAAASALDDLSLRPKGKKMLVPLTASLYVSGTLDDSEKILVDVGAGYFIEVLPVLLLFC' A
#
# COMPACT_ATOMS: atom_id res chain seq x y z
N MET A 1 -26.92 -4.26 -6.41
CA MET A 1 -25.78 -3.55 -7.04
C MET A 1 -24.98 -2.84 -5.95
N LYS A 2 -23.82 -3.38 -5.54
CA LYS A 2 -22.93 -2.79 -4.52
C LYS A 2 -21.52 -2.70 -5.11
N LYS A 3 -21.27 -1.66 -5.92
CA LYS A 3 -19.91 -1.40 -6.47
C LYS A 3 -19.15 -0.37 -5.64
N ILE A 4 -19.84 0.67 -5.15
CA ILE A 4 -19.24 1.74 -4.35
C ILE A 4 -18.76 1.27 -2.97
N SER A 5 -19.54 0.41 -2.30
CA SER A 5 -19.21 -0.07 -0.95
C SER A 5 -17.96 -0.96 -0.93
N VAL A 6 -17.74 -1.72 -2.01
CA VAL A 6 -16.54 -2.57 -2.14
C VAL A 6 -15.31 -1.72 -2.40
N ALA A 7 -15.43 -0.66 -3.21
CA ALA A 7 -14.33 0.28 -3.43
C ALA A 7 -13.96 1.04 -2.15
N ALA A 8 -14.96 1.53 -1.40
CA ALA A 8 -14.74 2.20 -0.12
C ALA A 8 -14.04 1.29 0.90
N ALA A 9 -14.48 0.03 1.02
CA ALA A 9 -13.84 -0.94 1.90
C ALA A 9 -12.37 -1.23 1.52
N ARG A 10 -12.05 -1.24 0.22
CA ARG A 10 -10.66 -1.40 -0.25
C ARG A 10 -9.80 -0.18 0.08
N LEU A 11 -10.35 1.01 -0.02
CA LEU A 11 -9.65 2.24 0.34
C LEU A 11 -9.33 2.28 1.84
N GLU A 12 -10.30 1.94 2.68
CA GLU A 12 -10.11 1.89 4.14
C GLU A 12 -9.06 0.84 4.54
N ALA A 13 -9.12 -0.36 3.94
CA ALA A 13 -8.11 -1.39 4.17
C ALA A 13 -6.70 -0.95 3.74
N ALA A 14 -6.59 -0.25 2.61
CA ALA A 14 -5.31 0.29 2.15
C ALA A 14 -4.77 1.36 3.10
N ALA A 15 -5.63 2.26 3.60
CA ALA A 15 -5.25 3.30 4.55
C ALA A 15 -4.72 2.71 5.87
N SER A 16 -5.41 1.72 6.44
CA SER A 16 -4.97 1.04 7.66
C SER A 16 -3.63 0.30 7.47
N ALA A 17 -3.44 -0.36 6.32
CA ALA A 17 -2.17 -1.02 6.02
C ALA A 17 -1.02 -0.02 5.84
N LEU A 18 -1.31 1.20 5.37
CA LEU A 18 -0.32 2.27 5.21
C LEU A 18 0.14 2.82 6.57
N ASP A 19 -0.79 2.97 7.52
CA ASP A 19 -0.48 3.38 8.89
C ASP A 19 0.45 2.35 9.57
N ASP A 20 0.09 1.07 9.46
CA ASP A 20 0.91 -0.06 9.91
C ASP A 20 2.30 -0.11 9.27
N LEU A 21 2.44 0.37 8.03
CA LEU A 21 3.70 0.42 7.30
C LEU A 21 4.54 1.63 7.72
N SER A 22 3.90 2.76 7.99
CA SER A 22 4.54 4.00 8.44
C SER A 22 5.19 3.84 9.81
N LEU A 23 4.60 3.01 10.67
CA LEU A 23 5.14 2.64 11.99
C LEU A 23 6.31 1.65 11.92
N ARG A 24 6.60 1.06 10.74
CA ARG A 24 7.68 0.08 10.59
C ARG A 24 8.99 0.76 10.19
N PRO A 25 10.10 0.46 10.89
CA PRO A 25 11.41 1.00 10.55
C PRO A 25 11.92 0.44 9.21
N LYS A 26 12.74 1.25 8.53
CA LYS A 26 13.47 0.85 7.30
C LYS A 26 14.29 -0.42 7.56
N GLY A 27 14.30 -1.34 6.61
CA GLY A 27 15.00 -2.63 6.71
C GLY A 27 14.22 -3.75 7.40
N LYS A 28 12.91 -3.57 7.67
CA LYS A 28 12.06 -4.65 8.22
C LYS A 28 11.91 -5.78 7.19
N LYS A 29 12.20 -7.01 7.60
CA LYS A 29 11.91 -8.21 6.80
C LYS A 29 10.40 -8.43 6.72
N MET A 30 9.87 -8.66 5.52
CA MET A 30 8.46 -8.91 5.25
C MET A 30 8.29 -9.99 4.19
N LEU A 31 7.17 -10.71 4.23
CA LEU A 31 6.81 -11.66 3.20
C LEU A 31 6.01 -10.95 2.11
N VAL A 32 6.58 -10.91 0.91
CA VAL A 32 5.93 -10.32 -0.27
C VAL A 32 5.23 -11.44 -1.05
N PRO A 33 3.92 -11.33 -1.31
CA PRO A 33 3.22 -12.28 -2.15
C PRO A 33 3.67 -12.12 -3.60
N LEU A 34 4.23 -13.18 -4.19
CA LEU A 34 4.50 -13.27 -5.63
C LEU A 34 3.28 -13.79 -6.39
N THR A 35 2.56 -14.71 -5.77
CA THR A 35 1.32 -15.31 -6.31
C THR A 35 0.38 -15.63 -5.15
N ALA A 36 -0.83 -16.12 -5.45
CA ALA A 36 -1.82 -16.50 -4.43
C ALA A 36 -1.35 -17.61 -3.46
N SER A 37 -0.28 -18.34 -3.79
CA SER A 37 0.24 -19.44 -2.95
C SER A 37 1.72 -19.34 -2.62
N LEU A 38 2.42 -18.30 -3.09
CA LEU A 38 3.86 -18.15 -2.89
C LEU A 38 4.18 -16.78 -2.28
N TYR A 39 4.87 -16.84 -1.14
CA TYR A 39 5.40 -15.68 -0.44
C TYR A 39 6.93 -15.79 -0.38
N VAL A 40 7.61 -14.70 -0.71
CA VAL A 40 9.08 -14.62 -0.63
C VAL A 40 9.48 -13.56 0.38
N SER A 41 10.56 -13.83 1.12
CA SER A 41 11.14 -12.86 2.02
C SER A 41 11.74 -11.68 1.25
N GLY A 42 11.17 -10.51 1.44
CA GLY A 42 11.72 -9.23 1.01
C GLY A 42 12.10 -8.36 2.21
N THR A 43 12.78 -7.26 1.94
CA THR A 43 13.13 -6.25 2.95
C THR A 43 12.51 -4.94 2.51
N LEU A 44 11.80 -4.27 3.41
CA LEU A 44 11.23 -2.95 3.13
C LEU A 44 12.36 -1.91 3.14
N ASP A 45 12.70 -1.39 1.97
CA ASP A 45 13.78 -0.40 1.81
C ASP A 45 13.34 0.99 2.28
N ASP A 46 12.18 1.46 1.79
CA ASP A 46 11.63 2.76 2.12
C ASP A 46 10.13 2.69 2.41
N SER A 47 9.73 3.03 3.65
CA SER A 47 8.32 3.12 4.06
C SER A 47 7.70 4.49 3.74
N GLU A 48 8.52 5.46 3.31
CA GLU A 48 8.09 6.82 2.97
C GLU A 48 7.72 6.96 1.48
N LYS A 49 7.90 5.91 0.68
CA LYS A 49 7.54 5.90 -0.74
C LYS A 49 6.45 4.89 -0.97
N ILE A 50 5.30 5.38 -1.39
CA ILE A 50 4.14 4.55 -1.67
C ILE A 50 3.74 4.70 -3.14
N LEU A 51 3.27 3.61 -3.73
CA LEU A 51 2.79 3.61 -5.10
C LEU A 51 1.27 3.67 -5.09
N VAL A 52 0.71 4.69 -5.74
CA VAL A 52 -0.75 4.87 -5.87
C VAL A 52 -1.15 4.61 -7.32
N ASP A 53 -2.08 3.68 -7.49
CA ASP A 53 -2.75 3.43 -8.78
C ASP A 53 -3.85 4.47 -8.98
N VAL A 54 -3.71 5.29 -10.03
CA VAL A 54 -4.71 6.30 -10.42
C VAL A 54 -5.61 5.84 -11.56
N GLY A 55 -5.37 4.63 -12.10
CA GLY A 55 -6.11 4.05 -13.22
C GLY A 55 -5.43 4.24 -14.57
N ALA A 56 -6.02 3.63 -15.61
CA ALA A 56 -5.51 3.62 -16.99
C ALA A 56 -4.05 3.12 -17.15
N GLY A 57 -3.55 2.35 -16.17
CA GLY A 57 -2.18 1.84 -16.18
C GLY A 57 -1.14 2.84 -15.65
N TYR A 58 -1.57 3.96 -15.06
CA TYR A 58 -0.68 4.94 -14.44
C TYR A 58 -0.53 4.68 -12.95
N PHE A 59 0.73 4.70 -12.51
CA PHE A 59 1.11 4.59 -11.11
C PHE A 59 1.96 5.79 -10.73
N ILE A 60 1.64 6.42 -9.60
CA ILE A 60 2.37 7.58 -9.10
C ILE A 60 3.06 7.18 -7.81
N GLU A 61 4.36 7.48 -7.72
CA GLU A 61 5.09 7.41 -6.47
C GLU A 61 4.83 8.69 -5.67
N VAL A 62 4.25 8.55 -4.48
CA VAL A 62 3.95 9.68 -3.60
C VAL A 62 4.51 9.42 -2.20
N LEU A 63 4.81 10.50 -1.49
CA LEU A 63 5.10 10.40 -0.06
C LEU A 63 3.79 10.36 0.73
N PRO A 64 3.64 9.48 1.74
CA PRO A 64 2.41 9.37 2.52
C PRO A 64 2.02 10.67 3.24
N VAL A 65 3.00 11.53 3.57
CA VAL A 65 2.73 12.88 4.11
C VAL A 65 1.94 13.76 3.15
N LEU A 66 2.02 13.55 1.83
CA LEU A 66 1.25 14.33 0.85
C LEU A 66 -0.23 13.92 0.80
N LEU A 67 -0.55 12.65 1.09
CA LEU A 67 -1.94 12.17 1.12
C LEU A 67 -2.71 12.67 2.34
N LEU A 68 -2.01 13.00 3.43
CA LEU A 68 -2.60 13.57 4.66
C LEU A 68 -3.11 15.01 4.51
N PHE A 69 -2.80 15.69 3.40
CA PHE A 69 -3.24 17.06 3.12
C PHE A 69 -4.47 17.17 2.19
N CYS A 70 -5.10 16.05 1.83
CA CYS A 70 -6.31 16.02 0.99
C CYS A 70 -7.56 15.62 1.80
#